data_AF-A0A836FZ68-F1
#
_entry.id   AF-A0A836FZ68-F1
#
_cell.length_a   1.000
_cell.length_b   1.000
_cell.length_c   1.000
_cell.angle_alpha   90.00
_cell.angle_beta   90.00
_cell.angle_gamma   90.00
#
_symmetry.space_group_name_H-M   'P 1'
#
loop_
_entity.id
_entity.type
_entity.pdbx_description
1 polymer ?
#
loop_
_entity_poly.entity_id
_entity_poly.type
_entity_poly.pdbx_seq_one_letter_code
_entity_poly.pdbx_strand_id
1 'polypeptide(L)'
;MRLSKLLLQGSSAVALIGELSIHACVGVVQSPSRGVLQGEPEWSCKLLLTELGSPARWPPSARVVASQQVFLLRCRGAALAGYCLANLREGELIHVVSKLVHKQRYISVHSTYFTTTELLVTDSLGSIVLVAQMA
;
A
#
# COMPACT_ATOMS: atom_id res chain seq x y z
N MET A 1 -18.37 8.28 -46.33
CA MET A 1 -19.53 8.02 -45.45
C MET A 1 -19.04 7.99 -44.01
N ARG A 2 -19.32 9.05 -43.25
CA ARG A 2 -18.96 9.24 -41.84
C ARG A 2 -20.21 9.04 -41.01
N LEU A 3 -20.20 8.07 -40.09
CA LEU A 3 -21.22 7.91 -39.06
C LEU A 3 -20.69 8.52 -37.74
N SER A 4 -21.26 9.67 -37.39
CA SER A 4 -21.73 10.10 -36.04
C SER A 4 -20.93 9.61 -34.82
N LYS A 5 -20.18 10.47 -34.09
CA LYS A 5 -20.67 11.42 -33.07
C LYS A 5 -21.90 10.92 -32.30
N LEU A 6 -21.70 10.40 -31.09
CA LEU A 6 -22.42 10.74 -29.85
C LEU A 6 -21.99 9.78 -28.72
N LEU A 7 -21.87 10.34 -27.52
CA LEU A 7 -21.59 9.70 -26.23
C LEU A 7 -20.12 9.47 -25.87
N LEU A 8 -19.48 10.54 -25.35
CA LEU A 8 -18.80 10.54 -24.06
C LEU A 8 -18.43 11.99 -23.70
N GLN A 9 -19.47 12.82 -23.51
CA GLN A 9 -19.37 14.00 -22.67
C GLN A 9 -19.46 13.49 -21.22
N GLY A 10 -18.30 13.31 -20.59
CA GLY A 10 -18.18 12.86 -19.22
C GLY A 10 -17.04 13.59 -18.53
N SER A 11 -17.38 14.71 -17.91
CA SER A 11 -16.67 15.37 -16.81
C SER A 11 -15.29 16.00 -17.10
N SER A 12 -15.33 17.29 -17.45
CA SER A 12 -14.22 18.25 -17.39
C SER A 12 -13.78 18.61 -15.95
N ALA A 13 -14.00 17.74 -14.96
CA ALA A 13 -13.66 17.96 -13.55
C ALA A 13 -12.48 17.12 -13.03
N VAL A 14 -11.89 16.24 -13.85
CA VAL A 14 -10.79 15.35 -13.42
C VAL A 14 -9.41 16.03 -13.48
N ALA A 15 -9.32 17.25 -14.00
CA ALA A 15 -8.06 17.95 -14.26
C ALA A 15 -7.37 18.61 -13.03
N LEU A 16 -7.86 18.39 -11.81
CA LEU A 16 -7.25 18.95 -10.57
C LEU A 16 -6.96 17.89 -9.49
N ILE A 17 -7.19 16.61 -9.77
CA ILE A 17 -6.80 15.53 -8.87
C ILE A 17 -5.40 15.13 -9.29
N GLY A 18 -4.38 15.67 -8.60
CA GLY A 18 -3.02 15.15 -8.73
C GLY A 18 -3.04 13.63 -8.64
N GLU A 19 -2.36 12.98 -9.58
CA GLU A 19 -2.38 11.53 -9.84
C GLU A 19 -2.46 10.70 -8.54
N LEU A 20 -3.66 10.25 -8.18
CA LEU A 20 -3.91 9.44 -6.99
C LEU A 20 -3.50 8.00 -7.31
N SER A 21 -2.28 7.64 -6.93
CA SER A 21 -1.76 6.27 -7.00
C SER A 21 -2.35 5.40 -5.89
N ILE A 22 -3.54 4.85 -6.12
CA ILE A 22 -4.17 3.90 -5.18
C ILE A 22 -3.52 2.52 -5.36
N HIS A 23 -3.09 1.92 -4.26
CA HIS A 23 -2.54 0.58 -4.20
C HIS A 23 -3.31 -0.27 -3.19
N ALA A 24 -3.78 -1.43 -3.64
CA ALA A 24 -4.49 -2.41 -2.82
C ALA A 24 -3.68 -3.70 -2.71
N CYS A 25 -3.47 -4.19 -1.49
CA CYS A 25 -2.69 -5.39 -1.25
C CYS A 25 -3.16 -6.14 0.01
N VAL A 26 -2.81 -7.42 0.09
CA VAL A 26 -2.98 -8.25 1.28
C VAL A 26 -1.60 -8.64 1.77
N GLY A 27 -1.33 -8.46 3.06
CA GLY A 27 -0.03 -8.80 3.62
C GLY A 27 -0.06 -9.03 5.12
N VAL A 28 1.05 -9.57 5.63
CA VAL A 28 1.24 -9.90 7.04
C VAL A 28 1.90 -8.72 7.76
N VAL A 29 1.33 -8.35 8.91
CA VAL A 29 1.86 -7.28 9.77
C VAL A 29 3.14 -7.76 10.45
N GLN A 30 4.21 -6.99 10.31
CA GLN A 30 5.48 -7.21 11.01
C GLN A 30 5.96 -5.94 11.72
N SER A 31 6.51 -6.13 12.93
CA SER A 31 7.10 -5.07 13.74
C SER A 31 6.20 -3.82 13.84
N PRO A 32 4.93 -3.95 14.29
CA PRO A 32 4.05 -2.81 14.45
C PRO A 32 4.62 -1.85 15.49
N SER A 33 4.49 -0.55 15.22
CA SER A 33 5.05 0.50 16.07
C SER A 33 4.10 1.70 16.12
N ARG A 34 4.16 2.38 17.27
CA ARG A 34 3.43 3.63 17.52
C ARG A 34 4.42 4.78 17.47
N GLY A 35 3.99 5.89 16.89
CA GLY A 35 4.76 7.12 16.84
C GLY A 35 3.87 8.36 16.76
N VAL A 36 4.54 9.50 16.61
CA VAL A 36 3.93 10.79 16.31
C VAL A 36 4.77 11.42 15.20
N LEU A 37 4.14 11.89 14.15
CA LEU A 37 4.81 12.57 13.06
C LEU A 37 4.10 13.88 12.74
N GLN A 38 4.85 14.99 12.77
CA GLN A 38 4.31 16.33 12.53
C GLN A 38 3.11 16.67 13.44
N GLY A 39 3.10 16.17 14.68
CA GLY A 39 2.03 16.39 15.65
C GLY A 39 0.85 15.43 15.53
N GLU A 40 0.79 14.63 14.46
CA GLU A 40 -0.28 13.65 14.26
C GLU A 40 0.14 12.26 14.78
N PRO A 41 -0.79 11.51 15.41
CA PRO A 41 -0.53 10.13 15.79
C PRO A 41 -0.29 9.27 14.54
N GLU A 42 0.72 8.41 14.62
CA GLU A 42 1.09 7.49 13.56
C GLU A 42 1.17 6.06 14.12
N TRP A 43 0.59 5.11 13.40
CA TRP A 43 0.87 3.70 13.54
C TRP A 43 1.59 3.22 12.28
N SER A 44 2.64 2.41 12.42
CA SER A 44 3.38 1.92 11.25
C SER A 44 3.86 0.48 11.44
N CYS A 45 3.98 -0.24 10.33
CA CYS A 45 4.50 -1.60 10.32
C CYS A 45 5.22 -1.89 9.00
N LYS A 46 5.97 -2.99 8.97
CA LYS A 46 6.36 -3.64 7.72
C LYS A 46 5.20 -4.54 7.29
N LEU A 47 4.82 -4.47 6.02
CA LEU A 47 3.80 -5.32 5.44
C LEU A 47 4.47 -6.29 4.47
N LEU A 48 4.41 -7.58 4.79
CA LEU A 48 4.96 -8.65 3.95
C LEU A 48 3.92 -9.13 2.96
N LEU A 49 4.21 -8.99 1.67
CA LEU A 49 3.40 -9.50 0.57
C LEU A 49 4.12 -10.71 -0.02
N THR A 50 3.42 -11.84 -0.09
CA THR A 50 3.94 -13.08 -0.68
C THR A 50 3.16 -13.38 -1.94
N GLU A 51 3.87 -13.51 -3.05
CA GLU A 51 3.30 -13.88 -4.35
C GLU A 51 3.80 -15.27 -4.74
N LEU A 52 2.87 -16.15 -5.10
CA LEU A 52 3.15 -17.49 -5.59
C LEU A 52 2.48 -17.66 -6.95
N GLY A 53 3.24 -18.18 -7.91
CA GLY A 53 2.73 -18.41 -9.25
C GLY A 53 3.48 -19.50 -10.00
N SER A 54 2.96 -19.85 -11.16
CA SER A 54 3.59 -20.77 -12.10
C SER A 54 3.98 -20.02 -13.38
N PRO A 55 5.13 -20.32 -14.00
CA PRO A 55 5.50 -19.74 -15.28
C PRO A 55 4.43 -20.03 -16.35
N ALA A 56 4.05 -19.02 -17.14
CA ALA A 56 3.11 -19.16 -18.26
C ALA A 56 3.70 -19.89 -19.49
N ARG A 57 4.82 -20.61 -19.35
CA ARG A 57 5.53 -21.25 -20.46
C ARG A 57 4.91 -22.60 -20.80
N TRP A 58 4.78 -22.89 -22.10
CA TRP A 58 4.47 -24.23 -22.60
C TRP A 58 5.75 -24.94 -23.09
N PRO A 59 5.94 -26.26 -22.82
CA PRO A 59 5.10 -27.10 -21.97
C PRO A 59 5.15 -26.68 -20.49
N PRO A 60 4.11 -26.99 -19.68
CA PRO A 60 4.02 -26.54 -18.29
C PRO A 60 5.22 -27.05 -17.51
N SER A 61 5.98 -26.15 -16.90
CA SER A 61 7.05 -26.53 -15.99
C SER A 61 6.51 -26.66 -14.57
N ALA A 62 6.90 -27.71 -13.83
CA ALA A 62 6.57 -27.87 -12.41
C ALA A 62 7.27 -26.86 -11.48
N ARG A 63 7.94 -25.84 -12.02
CA ARG A 63 8.65 -24.83 -11.25
C ARG A 63 7.66 -23.83 -10.68
N VAL A 64 7.67 -23.65 -9.35
CA VAL A 64 6.95 -22.57 -8.67
C VAL A 64 7.84 -21.34 -8.62
N VAL A 65 7.25 -20.17 -8.88
CA VAL A 65 7.88 -18.86 -8.64
C VAL A 65 7.29 -18.32 -7.34
N ALA A 66 8.16 -18.04 -6.38
CA ALA A 66 7.82 -17.39 -5.13
C ALA A 66 8.58 -16.07 -5.04
N SER A 67 7.87 -15.00 -4.71
CA SER A 67 8.44 -13.69 -4.46
C SER A 67 7.88 -13.15 -3.16
N GLN A 68 8.70 -12.42 -2.42
CA GLN A 68 8.28 -11.70 -1.23
C GLN A 68 8.69 -10.24 -1.36
N GLN A 69 7.74 -9.35 -1.16
CA GLN A 69 7.93 -7.91 -1.15
C GLN A 69 7.63 -7.38 0.25
N VAL A 70 8.33 -6.29 0.62
CA VAL A 70 8.13 -5.62 1.90
C VAL A 70 7.81 -4.17 1.65
N PHE A 71 6.64 -3.74 2.11
CA PHE A 71 6.25 -2.33 2.09
C PHE A 71 6.28 -1.75 3.50
N LEU A 72 6.66 -0.49 3.62
CA LEU A 72 6.42 0.27 4.84
C LEU A 72 4.99 0.81 4.80
N LEU A 73 4.15 0.39 5.74
CA LEU A 73 2.79 0.88 5.90
C LEU A 73 2.74 1.94 7.00
N ARG A 74 2.14 3.08 6.69
CA ARG A 74 1.92 4.19 7.63
C ARG A 74 0.44 4.54 7.69
N CYS A 75 -0.09 4.53 8.90
CA CYS A 75 -1.45 4.91 9.24
C CYS A 75 -1.39 6.19 10.05
N ARG A 76 -1.97 7.28 9.52
CA ARG A 76 -1.97 8.59 10.18
C ARG A 76 -3.36 9.07 10.52
N GLY A 77 -3.44 9.86 11.57
CA GLY A 77 -4.70 10.40 12.08
C GLY A 77 -5.19 9.59 13.28
N ALA A 78 -5.90 10.28 14.17
CA ALA A 78 -6.24 9.75 15.48
C ALA A 78 -7.16 8.53 15.40
N ALA A 79 -8.12 8.55 14.47
CA ALA A 79 -9.08 7.46 14.33
C ALA A 79 -8.40 6.19 13.79
N LEU A 80 -7.66 6.33 12.70
CA LEU A 80 -7.01 5.20 12.03
C LEU A 80 -5.85 4.64 12.85
N ALA A 81 -4.96 5.50 13.38
CA ALA A 81 -3.86 5.04 14.22
C ALA A 81 -4.38 4.37 15.50
N GLY A 82 -5.46 4.90 16.08
CA GLY A 82 -6.15 4.30 17.23
C GLY A 82 -6.75 2.94 16.90
N TYR A 83 -7.44 2.82 15.76
CA TYR A 83 -7.98 1.55 15.27
C TYR A 83 -6.87 0.51 15.07
N CYS A 84 -5.79 0.86 14.35
CA CYS A 84 -4.69 -0.05 14.08
C CYS A 84 -4.00 -0.50 15.38
N LEU A 85 -3.79 0.41 16.33
CA LEU A 85 -3.20 0.10 17.61
C LEU A 85 -4.06 -0.87 18.45
N ALA A 86 -5.39 -0.70 18.42
CA ALA A 86 -6.30 -1.52 19.21
C ALA A 86 -6.54 -2.91 18.61
N ASN A 87 -6.51 -3.02 17.27
CA ASN A 87 -7.02 -4.21 16.58
C ASN A 87 -5.96 -4.99 15.82
N LEU A 88 -4.80 -4.41 15.50
CA LEU A 88 -3.79 -5.05 14.66
C LEU A 88 -2.55 -5.45 15.45
N ARG A 89 -2.13 -6.70 15.29
CA ARG A 89 -0.99 -7.31 15.96
C ARG A 89 0.00 -7.87 14.96
N GLU A 90 1.22 -8.10 15.43
CA GLU A 90 2.23 -8.79 14.64
C GLU A 90 1.75 -10.20 14.26
N GLY A 91 2.00 -10.61 13.01
CA GLY A 91 1.58 -11.90 12.46
C GLY A 91 0.17 -11.90 11.84
N GLU A 92 -0.63 -10.85 12.02
CA GLU A 92 -1.97 -10.81 11.45
C GLU A 92 -1.97 -10.50 9.94
N LEU A 93 -2.93 -11.10 9.22
CA LEU A 93 -3.12 -10.88 7.80
C LEU A 93 -4.14 -9.75 7.60
N ILE A 94 -3.73 -8.69 6.90
CA ILE A 94 -4.57 -7.51 6.66
C ILE A 94 -4.70 -7.23 5.17
N HIS A 95 -5.87 -6.72 4.78
CA HIS A 95 -6.11 -6.10 3.48
C HIS A 95 -6.01 -4.59 3.63
N VAL A 96 -5.25 -3.95 2.74
CA VAL A 96 -4.92 -2.54 2.80
C VAL A 96 -5.20 -1.89 1.46
N VAL A 97 -5.98 -0.82 1.49
CA VAL A 97 -6.15 0.12 0.38
C VAL A 97 -5.47 1.41 0.80
N SER A 98 -4.49 1.88 0.02
CA SER A 98 -3.60 2.97 0.43
C SER A 98 -3.19 3.84 -0.75
N LYS A 99 -2.62 5.01 -0.44
CA LYS A 99 -1.87 5.82 -1.41
C LYS A 99 -0.42 5.35 -1.45
N LEU A 100 0.09 5.10 -2.65
CA LEU A 100 1.49 4.77 -2.87
C LEU A 100 2.32 6.05 -2.94
N VAL A 101 3.17 6.27 -1.94
CA VAL A 101 4.00 7.47 -1.81
C VAL A 101 5.44 7.13 -2.13
N HIS A 102 6.00 7.84 -3.12
CA HIS A 102 7.42 7.79 -3.44
C HIS A 102 8.11 8.99 -2.80
N LYS A 103 9.07 8.75 -1.90
CA LYS A 103 9.82 9.80 -1.23
C LYS A 103 11.32 9.59 -1.41
N GLN A 104 12.04 10.68 -1.66
CA GLN A 104 13.49 10.65 -1.63
C GLN A 104 13.96 10.64 -0.18
N ARG A 105 14.86 9.72 0.14
CA ARG A 105 15.53 9.61 1.42
C ARG A 105 17.03 9.78 1.21
N TYR A 106 17.61 10.77 1.87
CA TYR A 106 19.06 10.92 1.92
C TYR A 106 19.66 9.82 2.79
N ILE A 107 20.67 9.12 2.26
CA ILE A 107 21.45 8.11 2.99
C ILE A 107 22.87 8.66 3.16
N SER A 108 23.17 9.11 4.37
CA SER A 108 24.44 9.76 4.71
C SER A 108 25.66 8.88 4.46
N VAL A 109 25.57 7.58 4.73
CA VAL A 109 26.67 6.62 4.52
C VAL A 109 27.09 6.52 3.05
N HIS A 110 26.17 6.77 2.13
CA HIS A 110 26.43 6.76 0.68
C HIS A 110 26.48 8.16 0.07
N SER A 111 26.31 9.21 0.89
CA SER A 111 26.20 10.61 0.46
C SER A 111 25.27 10.82 -0.75
N THR A 112 24.15 10.07 -0.81
CA THR A 112 23.25 10.08 -1.96
C THR A 112 21.79 9.88 -1.55
N TYR A 113 20.88 10.11 -2.49
CA TYR A 113 19.45 9.95 -2.30
C TYR A 113 18.96 8.62 -2.90
N PHE A 114 18.11 7.94 -2.16
CA PHE A 114 17.38 6.77 -2.64
C PHE A 114 15.89 7.04 -2.62
N THR A 115 15.18 6.58 -3.65
CA THR A 115 13.72 6.60 -3.66
C THR A 115 13.22 5.45 -2.80
N THR A 116 12.41 5.78 -1.80
CA THR A 116 11.70 4.81 -0.96
C THR A 116 10.22 4.90 -1.26
N THR A 117 9.59 3.74 -1.37
CA THR A 117 8.15 3.63 -1.60
C THR A 117 7.47 3.19 -0.31
N GLU A 118 6.41 3.90 0.07
CA GLU A 118 5.60 3.58 1.26
C GLU A 118 4.11 3.62 0.96
N LEU A 119 3.35 2.88 1.75
CA LEU A 119 1.90 2.84 1.71
C LEU A 119 1.37 3.79 2.79
N LEU A 120 0.54 4.75 2.41
CA LEU A 120 -0.06 5.72 3.31
C LEU A 120 -1.58 5.52 3.36
N VAL A 121 -2.08 5.36 4.58
CA VAL A 121 -3.51 5.38 4.91
C VAL A 121 -3.73 6.49 5.93
N THR A 122 -4.77 7.29 5.75
CA THR A 122 -5.13 8.37 6.66
C THR A 122 -6.60 8.25 7.06
N ASP A 123 -7.04 9.04 8.04
CA ASP A 123 -8.46 9.14 8.42
C ASP A 123 -9.39 9.49 7.24
N SER A 124 -8.86 10.12 6.19
CA SER A 124 -9.61 10.53 4.99
C SER A 124 -9.28 9.74 3.72
N LEU A 125 -8.30 8.83 3.76
CA LEU A 125 -7.83 8.11 2.57
C LEU A 125 -7.44 6.67 2.88
N GLY A 126 -8.00 5.75 2.11
CA GLY A 126 -7.69 4.33 2.18
C GLY A 126 -8.47 3.60 3.28
N SER A 127 -8.14 2.34 3.49
CA SER A 127 -8.80 1.48 4.48
C SER A 127 -7.92 0.31 4.86
N ILE A 128 -8.07 -0.17 6.10
CA ILE A 128 -7.38 -1.37 6.59
C ILE A 128 -8.39 -2.30 7.23
N VAL A 129 -8.36 -3.57 6.82
CA VAL A 129 -9.28 -4.61 7.29
C VAL A 129 -8.48 -5.82 7.73
N LEU A 130 -8.75 -6.32 8.94
CA LEU A 130 -8.24 -7.61 9.39
C LEU A 130 -8.92 -8.72 8.58
N VAL A 131 -8.10 -9.54 7.92
CA VAL A 131 -8.59 -10.66 7.09
C VAL A 131 -8.56 -11.96 7.86
N ALA A 132 -7.44 -12.24 8.52
CA ALA A 132 -7.24 -13.47 9.28
C ALA A 132 -6.17 -13.29 10.36
N GLN A 133 -6.26 -14.11 11.40
CA GLN A 133 -5.21 -14.26 12.40
C GLN A 133 -4.40 -15.50 12.06
N MET A 134 -3.08 -15.34 11.90
CA MET A 134 -2.19 -16.49 11.74
C MET A 134 -1.85 -16.98 13.15
N ALA A 135 -2.41 -18.14 13.51
CA ALA A 135 -2.17 -18.81 14.78
C ALA A 135 -0.75 -19.37 14.90
#